data_AF-A0A7Y9FKW1-F1
#
_entry.id   AF-A0A7Y9FKW1-F1
#
_cell.length_a   1.000
_cell.length_b   1.000
_cell.length_c   1.000
_cell.angle_alpha   90.00
_cell.angle_beta   90.00
_cell.angle_gamma   90.00
#
_symmetry.space_group_name_H-M   'P 1'
#
loop_
_entity.id
_entity.type
_entity.pdbx_description
1 polymer ?
#
loop_
_entity_poly.entity_id
_entity_poly.type
_entity_poly.pdbx_seq_one_letter_code
_entity_poly.pdbx_strand_id
1 'polypeptide(L)'
;MTAMRPAPDDLEIYAATETMDQMRRRYRASKKTICIWMKSKGIVRQPHRGGNAPKAMPADFPQHYRESLRLLHVRYPGVGDGTFTRWRQELGGLNLVPPPSDFAEKWAEKTNAALCGHYRRGWNTIARWSKELGLVRPVRLPAPRAVPARKKRVTVDFVRSARERSGPPPQRPNAYQAATMTRAIRDMSPAGQAADYLRRFGPVVRCDERGRYNENGTHWRRGSTVLTAADVIARAEFNGWRADQWAMVA
;
A
#
# COMPACT_ATOMS: atom_id res chain seq x y z
N MET A 1 -18.85 14.72 -8.22
CA MET A 1 -17.75 15.56 -7.71
C MET A 1 -18.24 16.22 -6.44
N THR A 2 -17.73 15.84 -5.27
CA THR A 2 -18.13 16.47 -4.01
C THR A 2 -17.55 17.88 -3.99
N ALA A 3 -18.41 18.90 -3.88
CA ALA A 3 -17.97 20.28 -3.79
C ALA A 3 -16.97 20.42 -2.64
N MET A 4 -15.78 20.94 -2.95
CA MET A 4 -14.74 21.10 -1.96
C MET A 4 -15.18 22.18 -0.96
N ARG A 5 -15.22 21.84 0.33
CA ARG A 5 -15.60 22.77 1.39
C ARG A 5 -14.66 24.00 1.34
N PRO A 6 -15.17 25.24 1.39
CA PRO A 6 -14.34 26.44 1.35
C PRO A 6 -13.40 26.48 2.56
N ALA A 7 -12.28 27.18 2.41
CA ALA A 7 -11.30 27.36 3.46
C ALA A 7 -11.89 28.24 4.59
N PRO A 8 -11.75 27.86 5.87
CA PRO A 8 -12.14 28.71 6.99
C PRO A 8 -11.40 30.06 7.00
N ASP A 9 -12.05 31.12 7.47
CA ASP A 9 -11.48 32.48 7.52
C ASP A 9 -10.33 32.58 8.54
N ASP A 10 -10.44 31.85 9.65
CA ASP A 10 -9.47 31.76 10.73
C ASP A 10 -8.25 30.87 10.42
N LEU A 11 -8.18 30.26 9.23
CA LEU A 11 -7.12 29.34 8.84
C LEU A 11 -5.72 29.93 8.98
N GLU A 12 -5.54 31.22 8.66
CA GLU A 12 -4.25 31.91 8.72
C GLU A 12 -3.72 32.03 10.15
N ILE A 13 -4.61 32.36 11.09
CA ILE A 13 -4.28 32.52 12.51
C ILE A 13 -3.78 31.20 13.10
N TYR A 14 -4.48 30.11 12.81
CA TYR A 14 -4.14 28.79 13.33
C TYR A 14 -3.01 28.11 12.55
N ALA A 15 -2.82 28.41 11.27
CA ALA A 15 -1.69 27.89 10.51
C ALA A 15 -0.33 28.36 11.06
N ALA A 16 -0.29 29.55 11.67
CA ALA A 16 0.92 30.10 12.28
C ALA A 16 1.24 29.49 13.66
N THR A 17 0.23 29.02 14.40
CA THR A 17 0.35 28.65 15.82
C THR A 17 0.17 27.16 16.08
N GLU A 18 -0.64 26.46 15.28
CA GLU A 18 -1.02 25.07 15.53
C GLU A 18 -0.25 24.05 14.66
N THR A 19 -0.07 22.86 15.23
CA THR A 19 0.40 21.68 14.50
C THR A 19 -0.66 21.18 13.51
N MET A 20 -0.24 20.38 12.52
CA MET A 20 -1.17 19.86 11.51
C MET A 20 -2.24 18.96 12.14
N ASP A 21 -1.89 18.24 13.21
CA ASP A 21 -2.81 17.35 13.91
C ASP A 21 -3.81 18.13 14.79
N GLN A 22 -3.43 19.28 15.35
CA GLN A 22 -4.35 20.20 16.03
C GLN A 22 -5.38 20.77 15.04
N MET A 23 -4.93 21.33 13.92
CA MET A 23 -5.83 21.83 12.86
C MET A 23 -6.77 20.73 12.33
N ARG A 24 -6.28 19.48 12.21
CA ARG A 24 -7.09 18.33 11.80
C ARG A 24 -8.27 18.09 12.73
N ARG A 25 -8.04 18.18 14.04
CA ARG A 25 -9.09 18.01 15.07
C ARG A 25 -10.05 19.19 15.07
N ARG A 26 -9.53 20.42 15.00
CA ARG A 26 -10.31 21.67 15.01
C ARG A 26 -11.28 21.73 13.84
N TYR A 27 -10.78 21.59 12.61
CA TYR A 27 -11.60 21.73 11.40
C TYR A 27 -12.34 20.44 10.99
N ARG A 28 -12.08 19.32 11.69
CA ARG A 28 -12.56 17.98 11.32
C ARG A 28 -12.30 17.66 9.84
N ALA A 29 -11.15 18.10 9.33
CA ALA A 29 -10.76 18.00 7.94
C ALA A 29 -9.49 17.15 7.80
N SER A 30 -9.29 16.51 6.65
CA SER A 30 -8.08 15.71 6.42
C SER A 30 -6.82 16.61 6.30
N LYS A 31 -5.62 16.08 6.57
CA LYS A 31 -4.35 16.81 6.36
C LYS A 31 -4.24 17.35 4.93
N LYS A 32 -4.66 16.53 3.95
CA LYS A 32 -4.68 16.90 2.53
C LYS A 32 -5.60 18.10 2.26
N THR A 33 -6.81 18.08 2.83
CA THR A 33 -7.77 19.19 2.71
C THR A 33 -7.20 20.48 3.28
N ILE A 34 -6.62 20.42 4.48
CA ILE A 34 -5.99 21.58 5.12
C ILE A 34 -4.81 22.10 4.27
N CYS A 35 -3.96 21.23 3.75
CA CYS A 35 -2.87 21.65 2.84
C CYS A 35 -3.38 22.35 1.58
N ILE A 36 -4.50 21.89 1.01
CA ILE A 36 -5.10 22.55 -0.17
C ILE A 36 -5.64 23.92 0.23
N TRP A 37 -6.33 24.04 1.37
CA TRP A 37 -6.79 25.33 1.85
C TRP A 37 -5.64 26.32 2.08
N MET A 38 -4.55 25.85 2.71
CA MET A 38 -3.35 26.67 2.91
C MET A 38 -2.74 27.12 1.57
N LYS A 39 -2.64 26.20 0.60
CA LYS A 39 -2.16 26.53 -0.75
C LYS A 39 -3.07 27.53 -1.46
N SER A 40 -4.39 27.41 -1.32
CA SER A 40 -5.35 28.34 -1.94
C SER A 40 -5.29 29.75 -1.35
N LYS A 41 -4.92 29.89 -0.08
CA LYS A 41 -4.71 31.18 0.60
C LYS A 41 -3.27 31.70 0.49
N GLY A 42 -2.39 31.02 -0.26
CA GLY A 42 -0.98 31.41 -0.35
C GLY A 42 -0.19 31.26 0.96
N ILE A 43 -0.73 30.53 1.95
CA ILE A 43 -0.09 30.30 3.24
C ILE A 43 1.04 29.29 3.03
N VAL A 44 2.26 29.79 2.84
CA VAL A 44 3.46 28.96 2.88
C VAL A 44 3.69 28.59 4.33
N ARG A 45 3.34 27.36 4.68
CA ARG A 45 3.68 26.85 6.00
C ARG A 45 5.20 26.84 6.09
N GLN A 46 5.77 27.60 7.04
CA GLN A 46 7.14 27.33 7.43
C GLN A 46 7.19 25.85 7.82
N PRO A 47 8.09 25.04 7.23
CA PRO A 47 8.19 23.64 7.59
C PRO A 47 8.25 23.61 9.10
N HIS A 48 7.25 22.99 9.73
CA HIS A 48 7.13 23.01 11.17
C HIS A 48 8.49 22.55 11.67
N ARG A 49 9.29 23.47 12.22
CA ARG A 49 10.52 23.17 12.95
C ARG A 49 10.03 22.53 14.24
N GLY A 50 9.38 21.38 14.11
CA GLY A 50 8.86 20.59 15.20
C GLY A 50 10.06 20.07 15.97
N GLY A 51 10.57 20.92 16.85
CA GLY A 51 11.03 20.60 18.19
C GLY A 51 12.26 19.73 18.36
N ASN A 52 12.82 19.14 17.31
CA ASN A 52 14.12 18.50 17.41
C ASN A 52 15.06 19.19 16.43
N ALA A 53 15.53 20.38 16.84
CA ALA A 53 16.89 20.76 16.46
C ALA A 53 17.76 19.49 16.59
N PRO A 54 18.58 19.15 15.58
CA PRO A 54 19.39 17.95 15.61
C PRO A 54 20.04 17.80 16.98
N LYS A 55 19.58 16.86 17.81
CA LYS A 55 20.23 16.63 19.11
C LYS A 55 21.69 16.31 18.80
N ALA A 56 22.62 17.03 19.43
CA ALA A 56 24.03 16.75 19.28
C ALA A 56 24.31 15.31 19.74
N MET A 57 25.16 14.59 19.01
CA MET A 57 25.55 13.23 19.37
C MET A 57 26.37 13.27 20.67
N PRO A 58 25.94 12.57 21.75
CA PRO A 58 26.74 12.44 22.97
C PRO A 58 28.12 11.84 22.68
N ALA A 59 29.15 12.31 23.37
CA ALA A 59 30.54 11.87 23.13
C ALA A 59 30.77 10.38 23.42
N ASP A 60 29.94 9.77 24.28
CA ASP A 60 29.95 8.35 24.64
C ASP A 60 29.15 7.46 23.68
N PHE A 61 28.27 8.05 22.84
CA PHE A 61 27.45 7.29 21.89
C PHE A 61 28.24 6.34 20.97
N PRO A 62 29.46 6.68 20.46
CA PRO A 62 30.26 5.76 19.65
C PRO A 62 30.68 4.47 20.35
N GLN A 63 30.62 4.40 21.68
CA GLN A 63 30.89 3.16 22.42
C GLN A 63 29.67 2.23 22.43
N HIS A 64 28.46 2.80 22.32
CA HIS A 64 27.19 2.11 22.49
C HIS A 64 26.37 1.98 21.19
N TYR A 65 26.77 2.61 20.09
CA TYR A 65 25.93 2.69 18.88
C TYR A 65 25.53 1.32 18.29
N ARG A 66 26.25 0.24 18.60
CA ARG A 66 25.93 -1.13 18.17
C ARG A 66 24.87 -1.85 19.02
N GLU A 67 24.49 -1.30 20.17
CA GLU A 67 23.49 -1.89 21.07
C GLU A 67 22.09 -1.94 20.41
N SER A 68 21.15 -2.70 20.98
CA SER A 68 19.77 -2.67 20.48
C SER A 68 19.12 -1.30 20.71
N LEU A 69 18.13 -0.92 19.87
CA LEU A 69 17.39 0.35 20.07
C LEU A 69 16.77 0.43 21.48
N ARG A 70 16.33 -0.71 22.05
CA ARG A 70 15.79 -0.77 23.41
C ARG A 70 16.82 -0.33 24.46
N LEU A 71 18.06 -0.79 24.36
CA LEU A 71 19.14 -0.39 25.28
C LEU A 71 19.53 1.07 25.09
N LEU A 72 19.57 1.54 23.84
CA LEU A 72 19.85 2.95 23.54
C LEU A 72 18.79 3.89 24.12
N HIS A 73 17.50 3.50 24.12
CA HIS A 73 16.44 4.28 24.78
C HIS A 73 16.61 4.36 26.30
N VAL A 74 17.09 3.28 26.93
CA VAL A 74 17.39 3.28 28.38
C VAL A 74 18.57 4.22 28.69
N ARG A 75 19.61 4.20 27.84
CA ARG A 75 20.82 5.01 28.05
C ARG A 75 20.62 6.49 27.70
N TYR A 76 19.85 6.78 26.65
CA TYR A 76 19.62 8.13 26.13
C TYR A 76 18.12 8.45 26.11
N PRO A 77 17.50 8.68 27.28
CA PRO A 77 16.06 8.92 27.37
C PRO A 77 15.64 10.17 26.59
N GLY A 78 14.51 10.06 25.89
CA GLY A 78 13.94 11.14 25.08
C GLY A 78 14.59 11.34 23.71
N VAL A 79 15.53 10.48 23.30
CA VAL A 79 16.06 10.46 21.93
C VAL A 79 15.19 9.53 21.07
N GLY A 80 14.69 10.03 19.94
CA GLY A 80 13.87 9.23 19.03
C GLY A 80 14.70 8.31 18.12
N ASP A 81 14.07 7.26 17.59
CA ASP A 81 14.71 6.29 16.67
C ASP A 81 15.38 6.94 15.46
N GLY A 82 14.77 8.00 14.92
CA GLY A 82 15.34 8.77 13.82
C GLY A 82 16.67 9.43 14.18
N THR A 83 16.81 9.93 15.40
CA THR A 83 18.05 10.53 15.89
C THR A 83 19.13 9.46 16.08
N PHE A 84 18.81 8.30 16.66
CA PHE A 84 19.75 7.19 16.75
C PHE A 84 20.20 6.72 15.35
N THR A 85 19.28 6.63 14.40
CA THR A 85 19.59 6.27 13.02
C THR A 85 20.57 7.26 12.40
N ARG A 86 20.36 8.57 12.61
CA ARG A 86 21.24 9.63 12.15
C ARG A 86 22.63 9.55 12.80
N TRP A 87 22.71 9.47 14.13
CA TRP A 87 23.99 9.34 14.84
C TRP A 87 24.75 8.09 14.42
N ARG A 88 24.05 6.98 14.22
CA ARG A 88 24.64 5.76 13.67
C ARG A 88 25.20 6.01 12.28
N GLN A 89 24.50 6.72 11.40
CA GLN A 89 24.98 7.11 10.06
C GLN A 89 26.19 8.04 10.12
N GLU A 90 26.22 9.02 11.04
CA GLU A 90 27.36 9.91 11.26
C GLU A 90 28.63 9.13 11.68
N LEU A 91 28.46 8.03 12.43
CA LEU A 91 29.52 7.08 12.76
C LEU A 91 29.77 6.02 11.67
N GLY A 92 29.24 6.24 10.48
CA GLY A 92 29.39 5.39 9.29
C GLY A 92 28.23 4.45 9.01
N GLY A 93 27.32 4.19 9.95
CA GLY A 93 26.02 3.56 9.71
C GLY A 93 25.83 2.18 10.35
N LEU A 94 24.56 1.89 10.68
CA LEU A 94 24.06 0.60 11.18
C LEU A 94 24.42 -0.60 10.31
N ASN A 95 24.73 -0.35 9.04
CA ASN A 95 25.01 -1.42 8.10
C ASN A 95 26.51 -1.70 7.95
N LEU A 96 27.47 -0.89 8.42
CA LEU A 96 28.92 -1.09 8.19
C LEU A 96 29.55 -2.30 8.90
N VAL A 97 28.84 -3.42 9.04
CA VAL A 97 29.56 -4.67 9.02
C VAL A 97 30.23 -4.74 7.65
N PRO A 98 31.57 -4.70 7.55
CA PRO A 98 32.24 -4.88 6.27
C PRO A 98 31.87 -6.26 5.72
N PRO A 99 31.89 -6.45 4.39
CA PRO A 99 31.67 -7.77 3.83
C PRO A 99 32.69 -8.75 4.43
N PRO A 100 32.25 -9.93 4.90
CA PRO A 100 33.15 -11.02 5.23
C PRO A 100 34.11 -11.30 4.07
N SER A 101 35.35 -11.71 4.38
CA SER A 101 36.37 -11.96 3.35
C SER A 101 35.98 -13.07 2.36
N ASP A 102 35.12 -14.01 2.77
CA ASP A 102 34.59 -15.09 1.95
C ASP A 102 33.36 -14.70 1.10
N PHE A 103 32.85 -13.47 1.26
CA PHE A 103 31.60 -13.06 0.64
C PHE A 103 31.64 -13.10 -0.89
N ALA A 104 32.77 -12.73 -1.49
CA ALA A 104 32.92 -12.73 -2.95
C ALA A 104 32.86 -14.14 -3.55
N GLU A 105 33.46 -15.13 -2.87
CA GLU A 105 33.39 -16.54 -3.26
C GLU A 105 31.95 -17.05 -3.14
N LYS A 106 31.30 -16.82 -1.99
CA LYS A 106 29.92 -17.28 -1.75
C LYS A 106 28.89 -16.58 -2.63
N TRP A 107 29.17 -15.35 -3.06
CA TRP A 107 28.30 -14.61 -3.97
C TRP A 107 28.13 -15.32 -5.32
N ALA A 108 29.19 -15.92 -5.86
CA ALA A 108 29.15 -16.66 -7.12
C ALA A 108 28.31 -17.95 -6.99
N GLU A 109 28.40 -18.64 -5.86
CA GLU A 109 27.74 -19.92 -5.62
C GLU A 109 26.24 -19.77 -5.28
N LYS A 110 25.92 -18.88 -4.33
CA LYS A 110 24.64 -18.88 -3.64
C LYS A 110 23.68 -17.82 -4.18
N THR A 111 22.37 -18.04 -4.01
CA THR A 111 21.34 -17.02 -4.26
C THR A 111 21.29 -15.98 -3.13
N ASN A 112 20.71 -14.81 -3.37
CA ASN A 112 20.60 -13.77 -2.33
C ASN A 112 19.87 -14.29 -1.08
N ALA A 113 18.83 -15.11 -1.26
CA ALA A 113 18.11 -15.73 -0.15
C ALA A 113 19.01 -16.69 0.65
N ALA A 114 19.80 -17.51 -0.03
CA ALA A 114 20.75 -18.41 0.62
C ALA A 114 21.87 -17.64 1.37
N LEU A 115 22.34 -16.51 0.82
CA LEU A 115 23.31 -15.64 1.49
C LEU A 115 22.71 -14.94 2.72
N CYS A 116 21.46 -14.50 2.65
CA CYS A 116 20.75 -13.93 3.81
C CYS A 116 20.69 -14.94 4.96
N GLY A 117 20.38 -16.21 4.65
CA GLY A 117 20.39 -17.30 5.63
C GLY A 117 21.79 -17.61 6.16
N HIS A 118 22.78 -17.71 5.25
CA HIS A 118 24.16 -18.06 5.60
C HIS A 118 24.80 -17.04 6.56
N TYR A 119 24.72 -15.75 6.24
CA TYR A 119 25.30 -14.68 7.07
C TYR A 119 24.34 -14.18 8.16
N ARG A 120 23.10 -14.67 8.22
CA ARG A 120 22.03 -14.16 9.08
C ARG A 120 21.88 -12.65 8.96
N ARG A 121 21.84 -12.16 7.72
CA ARG A 121 21.71 -10.74 7.37
C ARG A 121 20.50 -10.50 6.49
N GLY A 122 19.98 -9.28 6.56
CA GLY A 122 18.87 -8.83 5.71
C GLY A 122 19.33 -8.60 4.26
N TRP A 123 18.37 -8.64 3.36
CA TRP A 123 18.59 -8.47 1.92
C TRP A 123 19.35 -7.17 1.58
N ASN A 124 19.05 -6.07 2.28
CA ASN A 124 19.72 -4.78 2.07
C ASN A 124 21.22 -4.82 2.38
N THR A 125 21.64 -5.58 3.40
CA THR A 125 23.06 -5.73 3.74
C THR A 125 23.81 -6.50 2.65
N ILE A 126 23.21 -7.61 2.18
CA ILE A 126 23.76 -8.45 1.11
C ILE A 126 23.86 -7.66 -0.22
N ALA A 127 22.81 -6.92 -0.58
CA ALA A 127 22.80 -6.09 -1.78
C ALA A 127 23.87 -5.00 -1.74
N ARG A 128 24.06 -4.36 -0.58
CA ARG A 128 25.09 -3.36 -0.39
C ARG A 128 26.50 -3.95 -0.45
N TRP A 129 26.77 -5.08 0.21
CA TRP A 129 28.07 -5.77 0.11
C TRP A 129 28.43 -6.12 -1.34
N SER A 130 27.46 -6.59 -2.14
CA SER A 130 27.66 -6.83 -3.56
C SER A 130 28.02 -5.55 -4.33
N LYS A 131 27.39 -4.41 -4.00
CA LYS A 131 27.73 -3.12 -4.61
C LYS A 131 29.11 -2.60 -4.19
N GLU A 132 29.45 -2.70 -2.91
CA GLU A 132 30.75 -2.26 -2.36
C GLU A 132 31.91 -3.04 -2.97
N LEU A 133 31.74 -4.33 -3.24
CA LEU A 133 32.75 -5.19 -3.86
C LEU A 133 32.67 -5.22 -5.40
N GLY A 134 31.77 -4.44 -6.02
CA GLY A 134 31.60 -4.44 -7.49
C GLY A 134 31.13 -5.77 -8.07
N LEU A 135 30.49 -6.63 -7.26
CA LEU A 135 30.07 -7.96 -7.66
C LEU A 135 28.77 -7.90 -8.46
N VAL A 136 28.87 -8.14 -9.77
CA VAL A 136 27.71 -8.31 -10.64
C VAL A 136 27.31 -9.78 -10.63
N ARG A 137 26.04 -10.08 -10.38
CA ARG A 137 25.55 -11.45 -10.54
C ARG A 137 25.59 -11.80 -12.02
N PRO A 138 26.18 -12.94 -12.42
CA PRO A 138 25.94 -13.45 -13.76
C PRO A 138 24.44 -13.63 -13.90
N VAL A 139 23.88 -13.09 -14.99
CA VAL A 139 22.48 -13.31 -15.35
C VAL A 139 22.31 -14.82 -15.43
N ARG A 140 21.69 -15.43 -14.41
CA ARG A 140 21.26 -16.81 -14.50
C ARG A 140 20.18 -16.79 -15.56
N LEU A 141 20.56 -17.11 -16.79
CA LEU A 141 19.60 -17.43 -17.82
C LEU A 141 18.66 -18.45 -17.18
N PRO A 142 17.35 -18.19 -17.16
CA PRO A 142 16.42 -19.14 -16.58
C PRO A 142 16.73 -20.48 -17.24
N ALA A 143 17.07 -21.48 -16.42
CA ALA A 143 17.27 -22.83 -16.92
C ALA A 143 16.09 -23.10 -17.86
N PRO A 144 16.35 -23.55 -19.11
CA PRO A 144 15.28 -23.72 -20.09
C PRO A 144 14.19 -24.48 -19.38
N ARG A 145 13.05 -23.82 -19.16
CA ARG A 145 11.93 -24.46 -18.47
C ARG A 145 11.70 -25.71 -19.28
N ALA A 146 11.95 -26.88 -18.67
CA ALA A 146 11.61 -28.13 -19.29
C ALA A 146 10.12 -28.02 -19.57
N VAL A 147 9.78 -27.69 -20.82
CA VAL A 147 8.41 -27.64 -21.28
C VAL A 147 7.97 -29.08 -21.03
N PRO A 148 7.09 -29.35 -20.06
CA PRO A 148 6.70 -30.72 -19.78
C PRO A 148 6.23 -31.27 -21.11
N ALA A 149 6.87 -32.35 -21.58
CA ALA A 149 6.64 -32.94 -22.88
C ALA A 149 5.12 -33.10 -23.02
N ARG A 150 4.52 -32.17 -23.78
CA ARG A 150 3.08 -32.14 -23.97
C ARG A 150 2.78 -33.42 -24.71
N LYS A 151 2.29 -34.45 -24.01
CA LYS A 151 1.87 -35.72 -24.59
C LYS A 151 0.94 -35.36 -25.76
N LYS A 152 1.46 -35.47 -26.99
CA LYS A 152 0.68 -35.25 -28.20
C LYS A 152 -0.31 -36.41 -28.24
N ARG A 153 -1.53 -36.21 -27.72
CA ARG A 153 -2.67 -36.96 -28.24
C ARG A 153 -2.80 -36.54 -29.69
N VAL A 154 -2.41 -37.45 -30.58
CA VAL A 154 -2.70 -37.37 -32.01
C VAL A 154 -4.20 -37.60 -32.13
N THR A 155 -4.98 -36.52 -32.05
CA THR A 155 -6.26 -36.46 -32.74
C THR A 155 -5.94 -35.93 -34.12
N VAL A 156 -5.95 -36.84 -35.09
CA VAL A 156 -6.08 -36.51 -36.50
C VAL A 156 -7.36 -35.68 -36.64
N ASP A 157 -7.35 -34.69 -37.54
CA ASP A 157 -8.44 -33.73 -37.81
C ASP A 157 -8.43 -32.44 -36.97
N PHE A 158 -7.47 -31.54 -37.25
CA PHE A 158 -7.75 -30.09 -37.35
C PHE A 158 -6.54 -29.33 -37.95
N VAL A 159 -6.12 -29.70 -39.17
CA VAL A 159 -5.11 -28.93 -39.93
C VAL A 159 -5.83 -28.01 -40.94
N ARG A 160 -6.48 -26.97 -40.44
CA ARG A 160 -6.78 -25.73 -41.16
C ARG A 160 -7.33 -24.73 -40.14
N SER A 161 -6.77 -23.52 -40.08
CA SER A 161 -7.19 -22.37 -39.23
C SER A 161 -6.39 -22.07 -37.94
N ALA A 162 -5.07 -22.29 -37.92
CA ALA A 162 -4.22 -21.85 -36.80
C ALA A 162 -3.23 -20.71 -37.16
N ARG A 163 -3.32 -20.11 -38.36
CA ARG A 163 -2.39 -19.04 -38.80
C ARG A 163 -2.90 -17.60 -38.59
N GLU A 164 -4.08 -17.40 -38.01
CA GLU A 164 -4.69 -16.06 -37.85
C GLU A 164 -4.92 -15.62 -36.39
N ARG A 165 -4.50 -16.39 -35.37
CA ARG A 165 -4.77 -16.04 -33.96
C ARG A 165 -3.51 -15.66 -33.16
N SER A 166 -2.67 -14.82 -33.75
CA SER A 166 -1.58 -14.11 -33.06
C SER A 166 -2.09 -12.87 -32.30
N GLY A 167 -3.32 -12.90 -31.80
CA GLY A 167 -3.85 -11.87 -30.90
C GLY A 167 -3.49 -12.23 -29.46
N PRO A 168 -3.23 -11.24 -28.58
CA PRO A 168 -3.18 -11.51 -27.15
C PRO A 168 -4.44 -12.27 -26.73
N PRO A 169 -4.34 -13.24 -25.80
CA PRO A 169 -5.51 -14.00 -25.36
C PRO A 169 -6.60 -12.99 -24.96
N PRO A 170 -7.87 -13.21 -25.35
CA PRO A 170 -8.94 -12.32 -24.95
C PRO A 170 -8.87 -12.20 -23.44
N GLN A 171 -8.56 -11.01 -22.94
CA GLN A 171 -8.59 -10.74 -21.52
C GLN A 171 -10.01 -11.09 -21.09
N ARG A 172 -10.18 -12.23 -20.40
CA ARG A 172 -11.44 -12.52 -19.75
C ARG A 172 -11.68 -11.30 -18.86
N PRO A 173 -12.73 -10.48 -19.10
CA PRO A 173 -12.98 -9.35 -18.24
C PRO A 173 -13.02 -9.91 -16.83
N ASN A 174 -12.20 -9.35 -15.93
CA ASN A 174 -12.25 -9.80 -14.56
C ASN A 174 -13.72 -9.68 -14.10
N ALA A 175 -14.16 -10.54 -13.17
CA ALA A 175 -15.57 -10.53 -12.73
C ALA A 175 -16.06 -9.12 -12.30
N TYR A 176 -15.14 -8.22 -11.95
CA TYR A 176 -15.41 -6.81 -11.69
C TYR A 176 -15.76 -5.97 -12.93
N GLN A 177 -15.15 -6.20 -14.08
CA GLN A 177 -15.45 -5.52 -15.33
C GLN A 177 -16.77 -6.02 -15.95
N ALA A 178 -17.03 -7.34 -15.88
CA ALA A 178 -18.31 -7.90 -16.35
C ALA A 178 -19.51 -7.36 -15.55
N ALA A 179 -19.37 -7.20 -14.23
CA ALA A 179 -20.42 -6.63 -13.38
C ALA A 179 -20.70 -5.14 -13.64
N THR A 180 -19.84 -4.43 -14.39
CA THR A 180 -20.02 -3.01 -14.69
C THR A 180 -20.81 -2.78 -15.99
N MET A 181 -20.92 -3.78 -16.87
CA MET A 181 -21.53 -3.61 -18.21
C MET A 181 -22.93 -4.21 -18.35
N THR A 182 -23.28 -5.23 -17.57
CA THR A 182 -24.66 -5.72 -17.54
C THR A 182 -25.45 -4.77 -16.64
N ARG A 183 -26.27 -3.88 -17.22
CA ARG A 183 -27.39 -3.23 -16.51
C ARG A 183 -28.39 -4.33 -16.12
N ALA A 184 -28.01 -5.15 -15.15
CA ALA A 184 -28.90 -6.07 -14.48
C ALA A 184 -30.07 -5.26 -13.93
N ILE A 185 -31.24 -5.86 -13.99
CA ILE A 185 -32.49 -5.41 -13.37
C ILE A 185 -32.13 -4.69 -12.06
N ARG A 186 -32.49 -3.40 -11.95
CA ARG A 186 -32.16 -2.61 -10.76
C ARG A 186 -32.78 -3.30 -9.56
N ASP A 187 -31.93 -3.71 -8.63
CA ASP A 187 -32.35 -4.29 -7.37
C ASP A 187 -32.96 -3.19 -6.50
N MET A 188 -34.28 -3.11 -6.52
CA MET A 188 -35.05 -2.09 -5.81
C MET A 188 -35.23 -2.40 -4.32
N SER A 189 -34.65 -3.50 -3.81
CA SER A 189 -34.64 -3.75 -2.37
C SER A 189 -33.80 -2.69 -1.63
N PRO A 190 -34.07 -2.41 -0.34
CA PRO A 190 -33.28 -1.46 0.44
C PRO A 190 -31.77 -1.78 0.45
N ALA A 191 -31.41 -3.07 0.53
CA ALA A 191 -30.02 -3.50 0.46
C ALA A 191 -29.40 -3.33 -0.93
N GLY A 192 -30.18 -3.56 -1.99
CA GLY A 192 -29.77 -3.27 -3.37
C GLY A 192 -29.46 -1.80 -3.59
N GLN A 193 -30.35 -0.91 -3.13
CA GLN A 193 -30.16 0.53 -3.25
C GLN A 193 -29.00 1.05 -2.37
N ALA A 194 -28.81 0.50 -1.17
CA ALA A 194 -27.66 0.77 -0.31
C ALA A 194 -26.34 0.35 -1.01
N ALA A 195 -26.32 -0.81 -1.65
CA ALA A 195 -25.17 -1.28 -2.41
C ALA A 195 -24.88 -0.37 -3.61
N ASP A 196 -25.91 0.05 -4.35
CA ASP A 196 -25.82 1.02 -5.45
C ASP A 196 -25.22 2.36 -5.00
N TYR A 197 -25.64 2.87 -3.83
CA TYR A 197 -25.03 4.06 -3.22
C TYR A 197 -23.54 3.84 -2.92
N LEU A 198 -23.18 2.70 -2.33
CA LEU A 198 -21.81 2.38 -1.97
C LEU A 198 -20.88 2.19 -3.18
N ARG A 199 -21.41 1.86 -4.37
CA ARG A 199 -20.60 1.73 -5.60
C ARG A 199 -19.85 3.02 -5.99
N ARG A 200 -20.31 4.17 -5.50
CA ARG A 200 -19.62 5.48 -5.65
C ARG A 200 -18.25 5.50 -4.96
N PHE A 201 -18.05 4.67 -3.94
CA PHE A 201 -16.83 4.59 -3.13
C PHE A 201 -15.96 3.35 -3.44
N GLY A 202 -16.25 2.62 -4.52
CA GLY A 202 -15.55 1.41 -4.92
C GLY A 202 -16.51 0.26 -5.23
N PRO A 203 -16.02 -0.84 -5.80
CA PRO A 203 -16.88 -1.84 -6.39
C PRO A 203 -17.58 -2.71 -5.33
N VAL A 204 -18.89 -2.87 -5.49
CA VAL A 204 -19.76 -3.69 -4.63
C VAL A 204 -20.55 -4.65 -5.53
N VAL A 205 -20.38 -5.95 -5.34
CA VAL A 205 -20.98 -7.01 -6.17
C VAL A 205 -21.81 -7.96 -5.32
N ARG A 206 -22.93 -8.48 -5.84
CA ARG A 206 -23.67 -9.58 -5.18
C ARG A 206 -22.82 -10.85 -5.19
N CYS A 207 -22.86 -11.57 -4.07
CA CYS A 207 -22.10 -12.78 -3.85
C CYS A 207 -22.86 -13.77 -2.94
N ASP A 208 -22.34 -14.99 -2.84
CA ASP A 208 -22.72 -15.95 -1.80
C ASP A 208 -22.05 -15.63 -0.45
N GLU A 209 -22.38 -16.40 0.59
CA GLU A 209 -21.78 -16.30 1.94
C GLU A 209 -20.25 -16.48 1.94
N ARG A 210 -19.71 -17.20 0.94
CA ARG A 210 -18.26 -17.45 0.79
C ARG A 210 -17.56 -16.34 -0.01
N GLY A 211 -18.29 -15.31 -0.44
CA GLY A 211 -17.77 -14.19 -1.20
C GLY A 211 -17.51 -14.52 -2.68
N ARG A 212 -18.03 -15.62 -3.23
CA ARG A 212 -18.00 -15.89 -4.67
C ARG A 212 -19.12 -15.15 -5.36
N TYR A 213 -18.84 -14.64 -6.57
CA TYR A 213 -19.82 -13.88 -7.35
C TYR A 213 -21.05 -14.74 -7.67
N ASN A 214 -22.24 -14.20 -7.38
CA ASN A 214 -23.52 -14.82 -7.68
C ASN A 214 -24.55 -13.70 -7.85
N GLU A 215 -25.16 -13.58 -9.02
CA GLU A 215 -26.14 -12.53 -9.34
C GLU A 215 -27.37 -12.57 -8.42
N ASN A 216 -27.79 -13.78 -8.01
CA ASN A 216 -28.90 -14.02 -7.11
C ASN A 216 -28.45 -14.21 -5.65
N GLY A 217 -27.18 -13.93 -5.35
CA GLY A 217 -26.62 -14.12 -4.01
C GLY A 217 -27.23 -13.16 -2.98
N THR A 218 -27.40 -13.62 -1.74
CA THR A 218 -28.00 -12.84 -0.63
C THR A 218 -27.01 -11.92 0.09
N HIS A 219 -25.74 -11.92 -0.34
CA HIS A 219 -24.65 -11.16 0.28
C HIS A 219 -24.03 -10.18 -0.71
N TRP A 220 -23.26 -9.21 -0.19
CA TRP A 220 -22.53 -8.22 -0.99
C TRP A 220 -21.05 -8.24 -0.64
N ARG A 221 -20.18 -8.30 -1.66
CA ARG A 221 -18.73 -8.21 -1.47
C ARG A 221 -18.24 -6.80 -1.81
N ARG A 222 -17.55 -6.18 -0.85
CA ARG A 222 -16.84 -4.91 -1.03
C ARG A 222 -15.36 -5.10 -0.73
N GLY A 223 -14.51 -5.08 -1.75
CA GLY A 223 -13.11 -5.46 -1.62
C GLY A 223 -12.97 -6.93 -1.18
N SER A 224 -12.34 -7.17 -0.04
CA SER A 224 -12.18 -8.50 0.58
C SER A 224 -13.25 -8.85 1.61
N THR A 225 -14.16 -7.93 1.94
CA THR A 225 -15.18 -8.14 2.98
C THR A 225 -16.51 -8.57 2.36
N VAL A 226 -17.11 -9.63 2.92
CA VAL A 226 -18.48 -10.06 2.62
C VAL A 226 -19.41 -9.42 3.65
N LEU A 227 -20.49 -8.82 3.18
CA LEU A 227 -21.46 -8.07 3.97
C LEU A 227 -22.84 -8.71 3.82
N THR A 228 -23.56 -8.83 4.93
CA THR A 228 -24.99 -9.18 4.91
C THR A 228 -25.83 -7.98 4.43
N ALA A 229 -27.14 -8.20 4.23
CA ALA A 229 -28.07 -7.12 3.89
C ALA A 229 -28.09 -5.99 4.94
N ALA A 230 -28.04 -6.34 6.23
CA ALA A 230 -28.00 -5.36 7.31
C ALA A 230 -26.66 -4.59 7.32
N ASP A 231 -25.54 -5.27 7.10
CA ASP A 231 -24.22 -4.64 7.11
C ASP A 231 -24.03 -3.66 5.95
N VAL A 232 -24.54 -4.00 4.75
CA VAL A 232 -24.43 -3.12 3.59
C VAL A 232 -25.26 -1.85 3.78
N ILE A 233 -26.45 -1.97 4.40
CA ILE A 233 -27.32 -0.85 4.79
C ILE A 233 -26.61 0.04 5.82
N ALA A 234 -26.19 -0.52 6.95
CA ALA A 234 -25.53 0.23 8.02
C ALA A 234 -24.26 0.93 7.52
N ARG A 235 -23.51 0.28 6.62
CA ARG A 235 -22.33 0.88 6.00
C ARG A 235 -22.69 2.03 5.06
N ALA A 236 -23.78 1.91 4.30
CA ALA A 236 -24.26 3.00 3.45
C ALA A 236 -24.71 4.20 4.30
N GLU A 237 -25.45 3.96 5.38
CA GLU A 237 -25.91 4.99 6.33
C GLU A 237 -24.74 5.73 6.98
N PHE A 238 -23.71 4.99 7.41
CA PHE A 238 -22.47 5.59 7.91
C PHE A 238 -21.82 6.53 6.90
N ASN A 239 -21.98 6.28 5.60
CA ASN A 239 -21.50 7.13 4.51
C ASN A 239 -22.53 8.17 4.05
N GLY A 240 -23.60 8.40 4.81
CA GLY A 240 -24.59 9.45 4.58
C GLY A 240 -25.77 9.05 3.69
N TRP A 241 -25.94 7.77 3.35
CA TRP A 241 -27.17 7.30 2.70
C TRP A 241 -28.34 7.31 3.68
N ARG A 242 -29.54 7.61 3.20
CA ARG A 242 -30.78 7.51 3.98
C ARG A 242 -31.83 6.80 3.13
N ALA A 243 -32.44 5.75 3.66
CA ALA A 243 -33.46 4.99 2.95
C ALA A 243 -34.69 5.85 2.60
N ASP A 244 -35.02 6.83 3.44
CA ASP A 244 -36.24 7.65 3.27
C ASP A 244 -36.06 8.87 2.36
N GLN A 245 -34.83 9.18 1.92
CA GLN A 245 -34.57 10.42 1.17
C GLN A 245 -35.24 10.47 -0.20
N TRP A 246 -35.63 9.33 -0.78
CA TRP A 246 -36.37 9.31 -2.04
C TRP A 246 -37.84 9.71 -1.89
N ALA A 247 -38.43 9.53 -0.71
CA ALA A 247 -39.82 9.91 -0.45
C ALA A 247 -40.02 11.42 -0.28
N MET A 248 -38.96 12.19 -0.06
CA MET A 248 -39.02 13.65 0.14
C MET A 248 -38.95 14.47 -1.16
N VAL A 249 -38.70 13.84 -2.32
CA VAL A 249 -38.46 14.52 -3.60
C VAL A 249 -39.58 14.23 -4.63
N ALA A 250 -40.63 13.50 -4.22
CA ALA A 250 -41.84 13.25 -5.01
C ALA A 250 -43.00 14.08 -4.45
#